data_AF-A0A6A7MYN2-F1
#
_entry.id   AF-A0A6A7MYN2-F1
#
_cell.length_a   1.000
_cell.length_b   1.000
_cell.length_c   1.000
_cell.angle_alpha   90.00
_cell.angle_beta   90.00
_cell.angle_gamma   90.00
#
_symmetry.space_group_name_H-M   'P 1'
#
loop_
_entity.id
_entity.type
_entity.pdbx_description
1 polymer ?
#
loop_
_entity_poly.entity_id
_entity_poly.type
_entity_poly.pdbx_seq_one_letter_code
_entity_poly.pdbx_strand_id
1 'polypeptide(L)'
;MQPTDPALAFWLPICSLIVAALAIVVAPFVSWQVAKRQAKTSLIVAQKQVIAPMRQKWIDSLRDRVAEFLSTAHWYYVAGGDQVIPSPDDEDKFEEHESLQIQQVDRKMVFMLNQIDMMLNPKEADHIALMDALNRVRRGCFQQNEPGRRHIFVPDLVDEARGLCKTVLKREWDRLKKET
;
A
#
# COMPACT_ATOMS: atom_id res chain seq x y z
N MET A 1 -62.09 -6.95 52.32
CA MET A 1 -62.27 -6.53 50.92
C MET A 1 -62.54 -5.04 50.92
N GLN A 2 -61.54 -4.21 50.60
CA GLN A 2 -61.77 -2.77 50.46
C GLN A 2 -62.51 -2.50 49.15
N PRO A 3 -63.51 -1.61 49.12
CA PRO A 3 -64.18 -1.22 47.89
C PRO A 3 -63.18 -0.45 47.03
N THR A 4 -62.91 -0.96 45.84
CA THR A 4 -62.17 -0.20 44.83
C THR A 4 -63.02 1.01 44.44
N ASP A 5 -62.47 2.22 44.61
CA ASP A 5 -63.15 3.46 44.25
C ASP A 5 -63.64 3.39 42.79
N PRO A 6 -64.95 3.59 42.52
CA PRO A 6 -65.52 3.45 41.18
C PRO A 6 -64.92 4.46 40.17
N ALA A 7 -64.41 5.58 40.67
CA ALA A 7 -63.66 6.54 39.86
C ALA A 7 -62.35 5.94 39.31
N LEU A 8 -61.60 5.19 40.14
CA LEU A 8 -60.34 4.57 39.71
C LEU A 8 -60.57 3.51 38.63
N ALA A 9 -61.65 2.73 38.75
CA ALA A 9 -62.02 1.70 37.77
C ALA A 9 -62.29 2.28 36.37
N PHE A 10 -62.76 3.53 36.27
CA PHE A 10 -63.04 4.21 35.01
C PHE A 10 -61.79 4.87 34.39
N TRP A 11 -60.92 5.49 35.19
CA TRP A 11 -59.73 6.19 34.69
C TRP A 11 -58.60 5.25 34.24
N LEU A 12 -58.43 4.11 34.90
CA LEU A 12 -57.39 3.12 34.58
C LEU A 12 -57.36 2.67 33.11
N PRO A 13 -58.48 2.23 32.49
CA PRO A 13 -58.46 1.81 31.08
C PRO A 13 -58.15 2.95 30.12
N ILE A 14 -58.59 4.18 30.42
CA ILE A 14 -58.29 5.36 29.58
C ILE A 14 -56.78 5.66 29.63
N CYS A 15 -56.19 5.68 30.83
CA CYS A 15 -54.74 5.85 30.97
C CYS A 15 -53.95 4.75 30.26
N SER A 16 -54.38 3.48 30.37
CA SER A 16 -53.76 2.35 29.67
C SER A 16 -53.80 2.52 28.15
N LEU A 17 -54.94 2.95 27.60
CA LEU A 17 -55.14 3.13 26.17
C LEU A 17 -54.28 4.28 25.61
N ILE A 18 -54.10 5.35 26.38
CA ILE A 18 -53.19 6.46 26.03
C ILE A 18 -51.73 5.97 26.01
N VAL A 19 -51.30 5.21 27.03
CA VAL A 19 -49.94 4.66 27.08
C VAL A 19 -49.70 3.70 25.91
N ALA A 20 -50.68 2.84 25.59
CA ALA A 20 -50.60 1.92 24.46
C ALA A 20 -50.52 2.68 23.11
N ALA A 21 -51.33 3.71 22.92
CA ALA A 21 -51.30 4.54 21.72
C ALA A 21 -49.95 5.26 21.55
N LEU A 22 -49.40 5.82 22.63
CA LEU A 22 -48.07 6.44 22.62
C LEU A 22 -46.96 5.42 22.31
N ALA A 23 -47.03 4.21 22.87
CA ALA A 23 -46.04 3.17 22.62
C ALA A 23 -45.99 2.78 21.13
N ILE A 24 -47.14 2.70 20.45
CA ILE A 24 -47.24 2.37 19.01
C ILE A 24 -46.59 3.45 18.13
N VAL A 25 -46.56 4.71 18.56
CA VAL A 25 -45.94 5.80 17.79
C VAL A 25 -44.44 5.95 18.12
N VAL A 26 -44.09 5.88 19.40
CA VAL A 26 -42.71 6.10 19.86
C VAL A 26 -41.81 4.93 19.49
N ALA A 27 -42.29 3.67 19.60
CA ALA A 27 -41.44 2.50 19.33
C ALA A 27 -40.94 2.44 17.87
N PRO A 28 -41.77 2.63 16.83
CA PRO A 28 -41.29 2.69 15.44
C PRO A 28 -40.36 3.88 15.18
N PHE A 29 -40.62 5.04 15.80
CA PHE A 29 -39.78 6.23 15.61
C PHE A 29 -38.37 6.02 16.16
N VAL A 30 -38.26 5.49 17.39
CA VAL A 30 -36.97 5.15 17.99
C VAL A 30 -36.28 4.04 17.19
N SER A 31 -37.02 2.99 16.79
CA SER A 31 -36.50 1.90 15.96
C SER A 31 -35.93 2.41 14.64
N TRP A 32 -36.63 3.34 13.97
CA TRP A 32 -36.15 3.96 12.73
C TRP A 32 -34.87 4.78 12.95
N GLN A 33 -34.78 5.56 14.03
CA GLN A 33 -33.56 6.32 14.35
C GLN A 33 -32.37 5.40 14.63
N VAL A 34 -32.60 4.32 15.39
CA VAL A 34 -31.57 3.32 15.70
C VAL A 34 -31.13 2.60 14.42
N ALA A 35 -32.05 2.14 13.59
CA ALA A 35 -31.76 1.50 12.32
C ALA A 35 -30.95 2.42 11.39
N LYS A 36 -31.30 3.71 11.32
CA LYS A 36 -30.56 4.71 10.53
C LYS A 36 -29.14 4.92 11.05
N ARG A 37 -28.94 4.90 12.37
CA ARG A 37 -27.59 4.98 12.98
C ARG A 37 -26.80 3.70 12.70
N GLN A 38 -27.39 2.53 12.90
CA GLN A 38 -26.76 1.24 12.63
C GLN A 38 -26.35 1.07 11.17
N ALA A 39 -27.19 1.50 10.21
CA ALA A 39 -26.87 1.44 8.78
C ALA A 39 -25.67 2.33 8.40
N LYS A 40 -25.55 3.51 9.02
CA LYS A 40 -24.37 4.37 8.81
C LYS A 40 -23.12 3.76 9.40
N THR A 41 -23.21 3.24 10.63
CA THR A 41 -22.07 2.60 11.30
C THR A 41 -21.62 1.34 10.56
N SER A 42 -22.55 0.49 10.09
CA SER A 42 -22.21 -0.72 9.35
C SER A 42 -21.53 -0.40 8.01
N LEU A 43 -21.93 0.67 7.33
CA LEU A 43 -21.28 1.11 6.10
C LEU A 43 -19.85 1.60 6.34
N ILE A 44 -19.62 2.38 7.40
CA ILE A 44 -18.28 2.83 7.78
C ILE A 44 -17.39 1.63 8.15
N VAL A 45 -17.92 0.69 8.94
CA VAL A 45 -17.20 -0.52 9.34
C VAL A 45 -16.88 -1.39 8.12
N ALA A 46 -17.83 -1.58 7.21
CA ALA A 46 -17.61 -2.34 5.98
C ALA A 46 -16.56 -1.68 5.08
N GLN A 47 -16.58 -0.35 4.93
CA GLN A 47 -15.55 0.38 4.19
C GLN A 47 -14.16 0.18 4.81
N LYS A 48 -14.04 0.29 6.15
CA LYS A 48 -12.79 0.03 6.87
C LYS A 48 -12.29 -1.41 6.67
N GLN A 49 -13.19 -2.38 6.73
CA GLN A 49 -12.88 -3.81 6.55
C GLN A 49 -12.37 -4.15 5.14
N VAL A 50 -12.74 -3.38 4.12
CA VAL A 50 -12.27 -3.60 2.74
C VAL A 50 -11.02 -2.79 2.42
N ILE A 51 -10.97 -1.51 2.84
CA ILE A 51 -9.87 -0.61 2.46
C ILE A 51 -8.57 -0.97 3.18
N ALA A 52 -8.63 -1.27 4.48
CA ALA A 52 -7.44 -1.60 5.27
C ALA A 52 -6.64 -2.79 4.71
N PRO A 53 -7.24 -3.96 4.40
CA PRO A 53 -6.48 -5.07 3.82
C PRO A 53 -5.98 -4.78 2.40
N MET A 54 -6.70 -3.98 1.61
CA MET A 54 -6.22 -3.56 0.29
C MET A 54 -4.98 -2.66 0.40
N ARG A 55 -4.97 -1.70 1.32
CA ARG A 55 -3.82 -0.82 1.58
C ARG A 55 -2.64 -1.61 2.16
N GLN A 56 -2.89 -2.53 3.09
CA GLN A 56 -1.86 -3.44 3.61
C GLN A 56 -1.22 -4.25 2.48
N LYS A 57 -2.03 -4.86 1.61
CA LYS A 57 -1.55 -5.62 0.44
C LYS A 57 -0.73 -4.76 -0.51
N TRP A 58 -1.14 -3.51 -0.73
CA TRP A 58 -0.39 -2.56 -1.54
C TRP A 58 0.97 -2.22 -0.90
N ILE A 59 1.02 -1.95 0.41
CA ILE A 59 2.27 -1.70 1.17
C ILE A 59 3.22 -2.89 1.03
N ASP A 60 2.72 -4.11 1.27
CA ASP A 60 3.53 -5.33 1.19
C ASP A 60 4.04 -5.55 -0.25
N SER A 61 3.18 -5.37 -1.25
CA SER A 61 3.58 -5.51 -2.66
C SER A 61 4.64 -4.48 -3.06
N LEU A 62 4.53 -3.23 -2.59
CA LEU A 62 5.51 -2.18 -2.91
C LEU A 62 6.86 -2.52 -2.28
N ARG A 63 6.87 -2.94 -1.01
CA ARG A 63 8.07 -3.38 -0.30
C ARG A 63 8.77 -4.50 -1.06
N ASP A 64 8.02 -5.51 -1.49
CA ASP A 64 8.59 -6.68 -2.16
C ASP A 64 9.17 -6.32 -3.52
N ARG A 65 8.48 -5.47 -4.31
CA ARG A 65 8.98 -5.00 -5.62
C ARG A 65 10.23 -4.14 -5.51
N VAL A 66 10.28 -3.22 -4.55
CA VAL A 66 11.47 -2.40 -4.31
C VAL A 66 12.63 -3.27 -3.82
N ALA A 67 12.38 -4.22 -2.92
CA ALA A 67 13.42 -5.14 -2.44
C ALA A 67 14.00 -5.99 -3.57
N GLU A 68 13.14 -6.54 -4.45
CA GLU A 68 13.57 -7.33 -5.60
C GLU A 68 14.35 -6.50 -6.63
N PHE A 69 13.92 -5.25 -6.86
CA PHE A 69 14.63 -4.33 -7.74
C PHE A 69 16.03 -4.00 -7.19
N LEU A 70 16.13 -3.63 -5.91
CA LEU A 70 17.40 -3.28 -5.28
C LEU A 70 18.35 -4.47 -5.17
N SER A 71 17.84 -5.67 -4.88
CA SER A 71 18.67 -6.88 -4.84
C SER A 71 19.20 -7.26 -6.22
N THR A 72 18.38 -7.13 -7.26
CA THR A 72 18.79 -7.35 -8.66
C THR A 72 19.87 -6.34 -9.08
N ALA A 73 19.69 -5.07 -8.74
CA ALA A 73 20.67 -4.01 -9.01
C ALA A 73 22.01 -4.28 -8.30
N HIS A 74 21.96 -4.68 -7.03
CA HIS A 74 23.16 -4.99 -6.26
C HIS A 74 23.86 -6.25 -6.76
N TRP A 75 23.12 -7.31 -7.06
CA TRP A 75 23.68 -8.53 -7.65
C TRP A 75 24.37 -8.22 -8.98
N TYR A 76 23.74 -7.44 -9.85
CA TYR A 76 24.33 -7.03 -11.12
C TYR A 76 25.62 -6.23 -10.92
N TYR A 77 25.64 -5.30 -9.96
CA TYR A 77 26.84 -4.53 -9.61
C TYR A 77 27.99 -5.42 -9.13
N VAL A 78 27.71 -6.40 -8.26
CA VAL A 78 28.73 -7.32 -7.74
C VAL A 78 29.20 -8.29 -8.82
N ALA A 79 28.27 -8.87 -9.59
CA ALA A 79 28.58 -9.83 -10.65
C ALA A 79 29.36 -9.19 -11.81
N GLY A 80 29.06 -7.94 -12.17
CA GLY A 80 29.81 -7.19 -13.19
C GLY A 80 31.22 -6.77 -12.75
N GLY A 81 31.54 -6.86 -11.45
CA GLY A 81 32.88 -6.60 -10.93
C GLY A 81 33.85 -7.78 -11.08
N ASP A 82 33.33 -9.01 -11.25
CA ASP A 82 34.10 -10.21 -11.56
C ASP A 82 34.24 -10.34 -13.08
N GLN A 83 35.05 -9.46 -13.69
CA GLN A 83 35.44 -9.67 -15.08
C GLN A 83 36.37 -10.89 -15.15
N VAL A 84 35.77 -12.04 -15.45
CA VAL A 84 36.48 -13.23 -15.90
C VAL A 84 37.25 -12.83 -17.16
N ILE A 85 38.58 -12.75 -17.08
CA ILE A 85 39.43 -12.46 -18.24
C ILE A 85 39.18 -13.58 -19.27
N PRO A 86 38.58 -13.28 -20.44
CA PRO A 86 38.30 -14.30 -21.43
C PRO A 86 39.62 -14.87 -21.96
N SER A 87 39.65 -16.18 -22.22
CA SER A 87 40.73 -16.77 -23.02
C SER A 87 40.55 -16.31 -24.48
N PRO A 88 41.62 -15.97 -25.22
CA PRO A 88 41.51 -15.40 -26.58
C PRO A 88 40.71 -16.25 -27.58
N ASP A 89 40.61 -17.56 -27.35
CA ASP A 89 39.88 -18.49 -28.22
C ASP A 89 38.36 -18.52 -27.98
N ASP A 90 37.87 -17.89 -26.90
CA ASP A 90 36.46 -17.91 -26.47
C ASP A 90 35.82 -16.50 -26.41
N GLU A 91 36.53 -15.44 -26.83
CA GLU A 91 36.06 -14.04 -26.78
C GLU A 91 34.68 -13.85 -27.43
N ASP A 92 34.48 -14.34 -28.66
CA ASP A 92 33.23 -14.14 -29.41
C ASP A 92 32.00 -14.77 -28.70
N LYS A 93 32.16 -15.95 -28.08
CA LYS A 93 31.06 -16.63 -27.39
C LYS A 93 30.79 -16.03 -26.01
N PHE A 94 31.83 -15.52 -25.36
CA PHE A 94 31.73 -14.89 -24.06
C PHE A 94 31.00 -13.54 -24.17
N GLU A 95 31.35 -12.72 -25.17
CA GLU A 95 30.71 -11.42 -25.43
C GLU A 95 29.22 -11.55 -25.74
N GLU A 96 28.82 -12.54 -26.57
CA GLU A 96 27.41 -12.76 -26.89
C GLU A 96 26.59 -13.17 -25.65
N HIS A 97 27.13 -14.07 -24.84
CA HIS A 97 26.43 -14.56 -23.64
C HIS A 97 26.32 -13.49 -22.54
N GLU A 98 27.37 -12.68 -22.33
CA GLU A 98 27.35 -11.56 -21.40
C GLU A 98 26.35 -10.49 -21.85
N SER A 99 26.33 -10.15 -23.14
CA SER A 99 25.38 -9.22 -23.74
C SER A 99 23.92 -9.64 -23.53
N LEU A 100 23.62 -10.93 -23.71
CA LEU A 100 22.29 -11.49 -23.49
C LEU A 100 21.87 -11.41 -22.01
N GLN A 101 22.78 -11.69 -21.08
CA GLN A 101 22.49 -11.58 -19.64
C GLN A 101 22.22 -10.13 -19.23
N ILE A 102 23.02 -9.17 -19.70
CA ILE A 102 22.85 -7.74 -19.43
C ILE A 102 21.45 -7.28 -19.89
N GLN A 103 21.05 -7.66 -21.11
CA GLN A 103 19.72 -7.33 -21.64
C GLN A 103 18.59 -7.95 -20.83
N GLN A 104 18.73 -9.19 -20.35
CA GLN A 104 17.72 -9.83 -19.52
C GLN A 104 17.57 -9.13 -18.17
N VAL A 105 18.68 -8.75 -17.53
CA VAL A 105 18.67 -8.02 -16.27
C VAL A 105 18.05 -6.64 -16.43
N ASP A 106 18.43 -5.87 -17.46
CA ASP A 106 17.83 -4.55 -17.72
C ASP A 106 16.33 -4.66 -17.96
N ARG A 107 15.89 -5.61 -18.79
CA ARG A 107 14.46 -5.86 -19.04
C ARG A 107 13.72 -6.18 -17.74
N LYS A 108 14.29 -7.00 -16.86
CA LYS A 108 13.70 -7.33 -15.56
C LYS A 108 13.60 -6.08 -14.67
N MET A 109 14.65 -5.28 -14.61
CA MET A 109 14.68 -4.03 -13.84
C MET A 109 13.65 -3.01 -14.35
N VAL A 110 13.53 -2.84 -15.67
CA VAL A 110 12.50 -1.99 -16.31
C VAL A 110 11.11 -2.44 -15.93
N PHE A 111 10.85 -3.75 -16.00
CA PHE A 111 9.55 -4.30 -15.65
C PHE A 111 9.17 -3.99 -14.20
N MET A 112 10.11 -4.19 -13.26
CA MET A 112 9.88 -3.86 -11.84
C MET A 112 9.69 -2.35 -11.61
N LEU A 113 10.45 -1.49 -12.29
CA LEU A 113 10.25 -0.03 -12.22
C LEU A 113 8.86 0.38 -12.69
N ASN A 114 8.38 -0.16 -13.80
CA ASN A 114 7.04 0.15 -14.31
C ASN A 114 5.95 -0.31 -13.32
N GLN A 115 6.12 -1.47 -12.68
CA GLN A 115 5.21 -1.90 -11.63
C GLN A 115 5.21 -0.95 -10.44
N ILE A 116 6.39 -0.53 -9.97
CA ILE A 116 6.53 0.42 -8.87
C ILE A 116 5.90 1.77 -9.25
N ASP A 117 6.15 2.27 -10.47
CA ASP A 117 5.59 3.52 -10.97
C ASP A 117 4.06 3.53 -10.94
N MET A 118 3.44 2.44 -11.43
CA MET A 118 1.99 2.27 -11.39
C MET A 118 1.41 2.16 -9.97
N MET A 119 2.22 1.79 -8.99
CA MET A 119 1.82 1.71 -7.59
C MET A 119 1.98 3.04 -6.84
N LEU A 120 2.83 3.94 -7.33
CA LEU A 120 3.13 5.20 -6.70
C LEU A 120 2.20 6.32 -7.19
N ASN A 121 1.86 7.22 -6.27
CA ASN A 121 1.09 8.42 -6.58
C ASN A 121 2.00 9.55 -7.10
N PRO A 122 1.81 10.05 -8.34
CA PRO A 122 2.65 11.10 -8.94
C PRO A 122 2.43 12.50 -8.33
N LYS A 123 1.46 12.67 -7.44
CA LYS A 123 1.20 13.96 -6.76
C LYS A 123 1.97 14.13 -5.46
N GLU A 124 2.62 13.08 -4.97
CA GLU A 124 3.30 13.07 -3.68
C GLU A 124 4.82 13.17 -3.89
N ALA A 125 5.45 14.17 -3.27
CA ALA A 125 6.86 14.50 -3.52
C ALA A 125 7.84 13.38 -3.16
N ASP A 126 7.57 12.63 -2.10
CA ASP A 126 8.38 11.48 -1.66
C ASP A 126 8.26 10.28 -2.61
N HIS A 127 7.11 10.09 -3.25
CA HIS A 127 6.93 9.07 -4.29
C HIS A 127 7.74 9.42 -5.54
N ILE A 128 7.70 10.69 -5.96
CA ILE A 128 8.51 11.19 -7.07
C ILE A 128 10.01 11.01 -6.74
N ALA A 129 10.42 11.38 -5.52
CA ALA A 129 11.81 11.23 -5.08
C ALA A 129 12.26 9.76 -5.07
N LEU A 130 11.41 8.85 -4.58
CA LEU A 130 11.69 7.41 -4.62
C LEU A 130 11.88 6.92 -6.06
N MET A 131 10.97 7.30 -6.97
CA MET A 131 11.06 6.89 -8.36
C MET A 131 12.31 7.44 -9.06
N ASP A 132 12.69 8.68 -8.78
CA ASP A 132 13.95 9.23 -9.31
C ASP A 132 15.18 8.48 -8.75
N ALA A 133 15.20 8.17 -7.45
CA ALA A 133 16.28 7.41 -6.84
C ALA A 133 16.41 6.01 -7.45
N LEU A 134 15.30 5.29 -7.69
CA LEU A 134 15.32 3.98 -8.34
C LEU A 134 15.79 4.07 -9.80
N ASN A 135 15.41 5.11 -10.53
CA ASN A 135 15.94 5.36 -11.88
C ASN A 135 17.44 5.67 -11.86
N ARG A 136 17.93 6.40 -10.86
CA ARG A 136 19.37 6.63 -10.66
C ARG A 136 20.11 5.33 -10.39
N VAL A 137 19.58 4.44 -9.55
CA VAL A 137 20.14 3.09 -9.32
C VAL A 137 20.28 2.33 -10.64
N ARG A 138 19.20 2.25 -11.44
CA ARG A 138 19.25 1.57 -12.75
C ARG A 138 20.31 2.18 -13.67
N ARG A 139 20.35 3.51 -13.81
CA ARG A 139 21.37 4.18 -14.64
C ARG A 139 22.79 3.89 -14.14
N GLY A 140 22.99 3.88 -12.82
CA GLY A 140 24.28 3.56 -12.19
C GLY A 140 24.76 2.13 -12.47
N CYS A 141 23.83 1.17 -12.61
CA CYS A 141 24.17 -0.20 -13.01
C CYS A 141 24.73 -0.27 -14.44
N PHE A 142 24.08 0.37 -15.42
CA PHE A 142 24.41 0.17 -16.83
C PHE A 142 25.34 1.23 -17.45
N GLN A 143 25.62 2.35 -16.77
CA GLN A 143 26.48 3.42 -17.28
C GLN A 143 27.95 3.32 -16.84
N GLN A 144 28.38 2.18 -16.27
CA GLN A 144 29.75 2.01 -15.77
C GLN A 144 30.84 2.08 -16.85
N ASN A 145 30.47 1.92 -18.13
CA ASN A 145 31.42 1.82 -19.25
C ASN A 145 31.62 3.12 -20.03
N GLU A 146 31.11 4.27 -19.56
CA GLU A 146 31.37 5.56 -20.23
C GLU A 146 32.70 6.20 -19.75
N PRO A 147 33.70 6.37 -20.63
CA PRO A 147 34.97 7.01 -20.24
C PRO A 147 34.75 8.48 -19.85
N GLY A 148 35.19 8.86 -18.65
CA GLY A 148 35.16 10.24 -18.14
C GLY A 148 33.97 10.59 -17.23
N ARG A 149 33.05 9.66 -16.98
CA ARG A 149 31.95 9.87 -16.02
C ARG A 149 32.39 9.42 -14.62
N ARG A 150 32.13 10.25 -13.58
CA ARG A 150 32.40 9.86 -12.18
C ARG A 150 31.64 8.56 -11.88
N HIS A 151 32.34 7.51 -11.45
CA HIS A 151 31.71 6.29 -10.98
C HIS A 151 30.79 6.63 -9.80
N ILE A 152 29.49 6.67 -10.04
CA ILE A 152 28.52 6.80 -8.96
C ILE A 152 28.46 5.43 -8.30
N PHE A 153 28.80 5.36 -7.02
CA PHE A 153 28.81 4.12 -6.26
C PHE A 153 27.37 3.60 -6.14
N VAL A 154 27.07 2.49 -6.81
CA VAL A 154 25.73 1.88 -6.82
C VAL A 154 25.21 1.59 -5.40
N PRO A 155 26.04 1.12 -4.45
CA PRO A 155 25.57 0.91 -3.08
C PRO A 155 25.04 2.18 -2.39
N ASP A 156 25.63 3.36 -2.61
CA ASP A 156 25.14 4.61 -2.02
C ASP A 156 23.75 4.97 -2.57
N LEU A 157 23.55 4.79 -3.87
CA LEU A 157 22.24 5.00 -4.52
C LEU A 157 21.19 4.00 -4.01
N VAL A 158 21.60 2.75 -3.78
CA VAL A 158 20.74 1.71 -3.22
C VAL A 158 20.31 2.07 -1.79
N ASP A 159 21.23 2.59 -0.99
CA ASP A 159 20.94 3.03 0.38
C ASP A 159 20.01 4.25 0.41
N GLU A 160 20.21 5.21 -0.49
CA GLU A 160 19.32 6.36 -0.69
C GLU A 160 17.90 5.90 -1.06
N ALA A 161 17.77 5.06 -2.09
CA ALA A 161 16.48 4.52 -2.53
C ALA A 161 15.78 3.72 -1.42
N ARG A 162 16.53 2.95 -0.64
CA ARG A 162 16.02 2.22 0.53
C ARG A 162 15.51 3.18 1.61
N GLY A 163 16.21 4.29 1.86
CA GLY A 163 15.80 5.33 2.81
C GLY A 163 14.48 6.01 2.39
N LEU A 164 14.35 6.37 1.12
CA LEU A 164 13.12 6.94 0.57
C LEU A 164 11.96 5.95 0.61
N CYS A 165 12.20 4.68 0.26
CA CYS A 165 11.18 3.63 0.35
C CYS A 165 10.66 3.48 1.79
N LYS A 166 11.54 3.45 2.79
CA LYS A 166 11.15 3.41 4.21
C LYS A 166 10.27 4.60 4.60
N THR A 167 10.59 5.79 4.09
CA THR A 167 9.82 7.01 4.35
C THR A 167 8.40 6.91 3.80
N VAL A 168 8.28 6.47 2.54
CA VAL A 168 6.98 6.23 1.89
C VAL A 168 6.17 5.17 2.66
N LEU A 169 6.75 4.00 2.91
CA LEU A 169 6.07 2.92 3.63
C LEU A 169 5.64 3.35 5.04
N LYS A 170 6.47 4.12 5.75
CA LYS A 170 6.16 4.60 7.10
C LYS A 170 4.98 5.56 7.09
N ARG A 171 4.94 6.48 6.12
CA ARG A 171 3.81 7.41 5.96
C ARG A 171 2.51 6.67 5.68
N GLU A 172 2.55 5.70 4.77
CA GLU A 172 1.37 4.94 4.38
C GLU A 172 0.89 4.00 5.48
N TRP A 173 1.82 3.47 6.27
CA TRP A 173 1.51 2.72 7.48
C TRP A 173 0.81 3.59 8.53
N ASP A 174 1.27 4.82 8.73
CA ASP A 174 0.65 5.74 9.68
C ASP A 174 -0.73 6.23 9.17
N ARG A 175 -0.97 6.28 7.84
CA ARG A 175 -2.30 6.47 7.25
C ARG A 175 -3.21 5.27 7.50
N LEU A 176 -2.72 4.05 7.27
CA LEU A 176 -3.45 2.82 7.55
C LEU A 176 -3.93 2.76 9.00
N LYS A 177 -3.07 3.10 9.95
CA LYS A 177 -3.42 3.14 11.38
C LYS A 177 -4.54 4.12 11.75
N LYS A 178 -4.72 5.19 10.97
CA LYS A 178 -5.84 6.14 11.17
C LYS A 178 -7.13 5.62 10.56
N GLU A 179 -7.02 4.78 9.53
CA GLU A 179 -8.15 4.18 8.82
C GLU A 179 -8.69 2.93 9.54
N THR A 180 -7.86 2.13 10.20
CA THR A 180 -8.29 1.04 11.11
C THR A 180 -8.79 1.59 12.43
#